data_AF-A0A6L7LAC3-F1
#
_entry.id   AF-A0A6L7LAC3-F1
#
_cell.length_a   1.000
_cell.length_b   1.000
_cell.length_c   1.000
_cell.angle_alpha   90.00
_cell.angle_beta   90.00
_cell.angle_gamma   90.00
#
_symmetry.space_group_name_H-M   'P 1'
#
loop_
_entity.id
_entity.type
_entity.pdbx_description
1 polymer ?
#
loop_
_entity_poly.entity_id
_entity_poly.type
_entity_poly.pdbx_seq_one_letter_code
_entity_poly.pdbx_strand_id
1 'polypeptide(L)' 'MSKPTICLIKGFCVGGGCELSMATDIRIAADNSRFGIPVARLSILVGYKEMRRLVQLVGPGNAAYILLSAR' A
#
# COMPACT_ATOMS: atom_id res chain seq x y z
N MET A 1 -0.46 4.09 -19.08
CA MET A 1 -1.64 4.98 -19.02
C MET A 1 -1.19 6.37 -19.40
N SER A 2 -1.95 7.08 -20.25
CA SER A 2 -1.60 8.44 -20.72
C SER A 2 -2.24 9.56 -19.89
N LYS A 3 -3.14 9.22 -18.97
CA LYS A 3 -3.86 10.16 -18.11
C LYS A 3 -3.42 9.97 -16.66
N PRO A 4 -3.28 11.05 -15.88
CA PRO A 4 -2.98 10.96 -14.46
C PRO A 4 -4.12 10.27 -13.70
N THR A 5 -3.76 9.55 -12.64
CA THR A 5 -4.64 8.75 -11.80
C THR A 5 -4.65 9.26 -10.37
N ILE A 6 -5.83 9.33 -9.78
CA ILE A 6 -6.03 9.81 -8.41
C ILE A 6 -6.82 8.76 -7.64
N CYS A 7 -6.29 8.36 -6.49
CA CYS A 7 -6.96 7.47 -5.55
C CYS A 7 -7.48 8.27 -4.35
N LEU A 8 -8.80 8.27 -4.15
CA LEU A 8 -9.45 8.81 -2.95
C LEU A 8 -9.76 7.68 -1.98
N ILE A 9 -9.12 7.70 -0.81
CA ILE A 9 -9.21 6.64 0.19
C ILE A 9 -10.12 7.11 1.33
N LYS A 10 -11.16 6.32 1.62
CA LYS A 10 -12.10 6.55 2.72
C LYS A 10 -12.18 5.28 3.57
N GLY A 11 -11.79 5.37 4.84
CA GLY A 11 -11.78 4.21 5.74
C GLY A 11 -10.65 3.22 5.43
N PHE A 12 -10.97 1.94 5.30
CA PHE A 12 -9.96 0.88 5.22
C PHE A 12 -9.36 0.73 3.80
N CYS A 13 -8.04 0.76 3.73
CA CYS A 13 -7.24 0.47 2.55
C CYS A 13 -6.28 -0.66 2.90
N VAL A 14 -6.67 -1.91 2.63
CA VAL A 14 -5.97 -3.10 3.12
C VAL A 14 -5.68 -4.08 1.99
N GLY A 15 -4.51 -4.72 2.00
CA GLY A 15 -4.11 -5.71 1.01
C GLY A 15 -4.16 -5.15 -0.41
N GLY A 16 -5.02 -5.72 -1.26
CA GLY A 16 -5.22 -5.26 -2.64
C GLY A 16 -5.62 -3.78 -2.75
N GLY A 17 -6.27 -3.20 -1.73
CA GLY A 17 -6.54 -1.77 -1.68
C GLY A 17 -5.27 -0.93 -1.63
N CYS A 18 -4.26 -1.35 -0.84
CA CYS A 18 -2.95 -0.73 -0.81
C CYS A 18 -2.24 -0.90 -2.16
N GLU A 19 -2.30 -2.09 -2.77
CA GLU A 19 -1.68 -2.34 -4.07
C GLU A 19 -2.22 -1.41 -5.17
N LEU A 20 -3.55 -1.25 -5.21
CA LEU A 20 -4.22 -0.34 -6.13
C LEU A 20 -3.85 1.12 -5.84
N SER A 21 -3.91 1.54 -4.58
CA SER A 21 -3.54 2.89 -4.14
C SER A 21 -2.10 3.25 -4.54
N MET A 22 -1.15 2.33 -4.33
CA MET A 22 0.26 2.52 -4.69
C MET A 22 0.50 2.54 -6.20
N ALA A 23 -0.40 1.97 -7.01
CA ALA A 23 -0.31 2.01 -8.46
C ALA A 23 -0.78 3.34 -9.07
N THR A 24 -1.41 4.22 -8.28
CA THR A 24 -1.86 5.55 -8.75
C THR A 24 -0.81 6.64 -8.58
N ASP A 25 -0.95 7.73 -9.33
CA ASP A 25 -0.04 8.87 -9.29
C ASP A 25 -0.22 9.69 -8.00
N ILE A 26 -1.48 9.98 -7.63
CA ILE A 26 -1.83 10.78 -6.45
C ILE A 26 -2.74 9.99 -5.51
N ARG A 27 -2.48 10.06 -4.21
CA ARG A 27 -3.31 9.48 -3.15
C ARG A 27 -3.79 10.56 -2.20
N ILE A 28 -5.11 10.60 -1.96
CA ILE A 28 -5.76 11.51 -1.01
C ILE A 28 -6.52 10.64 -0.02
N ALA A 29 -6.18 10.72 1.27
CA ALA A 29 -6.79 9.91 2.32
C ALA A 29 -7.62 10.78 3.25
N ALA A 30 -8.82 10.31 3.61
CA ALA A 30 -9.60 10.90 4.69
C ALA A 30 -8.91 10.67 6.04
N ASP A 31 -9.15 11.53 7.03
CA ASP A 31 -8.51 11.46 8.36
C ASP A 31 -8.75 10.13 9.09
N ASN A 32 -9.88 9.48 8.80
CA ASN A 32 -10.24 8.17 9.36
C ASN A 32 -9.68 6.97 8.57
N SER A 33 -8.79 7.21 7.60
CA SER A 33 -8.26 6.14 6.76
C SER A 33 -7.28 5.25 7.52
N ARG A 34 -7.37 3.95 7.29
CA ARG A 34 -6.49 2.93 7.90
C ARG A 34 -5.86 2.10 6.81
N PHE A 35 -4.54 1.99 6.86
CA PHE A 35 -3.74 1.25 5.88
C PHE A 35 -3.23 -0.06 6.48
N GLY A 36 -3.10 -1.11 5.68
CA GLY A 36 -2.49 -2.35 6.14
C GLY A 36 -2.15 -3.32 5.02
N ILE A 37 -1.05 -4.04 5.16
CA ILE A 37 -0.64 -5.11 4.23
C ILE A 37 -0.44 -6.39 5.06
N PRO A 38 -1.49 -7.20 5.29
CA PRO A 38 -1.48 -8.28 6.27
C PRO A 38 -0.79 -9.57 5.77
N VAL A 39 0.17 -9.45 4.86
CA VAL A 39 0.78 -10.59 4.17
C VAL A 39 1.47 -11.55 5.13
N ALA A 40 2.18 -11.04 6.15
CA ALA A 40 2.81 -11.87 7.18
C ALA A 40 1.79 -12.62 8.06
N ARG A 41 0.59 -12.06 8.31
CA ARG A 41 -0.47 -12.75 9.08
C ARG A 41 -1.21 -13.81 8.27
N LEU A 42 -1.19 -13.68 6.94
CA LEU A 42 -1.85 -14.59 6.02
C LEU A 42 -0.88 -15.64 5.44
N SER A 43 0.40 -15.61 5.83
CA SER A 43 1.45 -16.49 5.29
C SER A 43 1.55 -16.42 3.75
N ILE A 44 1.36 -15.22 3.20
CA ILE A 44 1.50 -14.93 1.77
C ILE A 44 2.61 -13.91 1.54
N LEU A 45 3.04 -13.79 0.29
CA LEU A 45 4.03 -12.81 -0.14
C LEU A 45 3.36 -11.69 -0.93
N VAL A 46 3.94 -10.49 -0.87
CA VAL A 46 3.57 -9.38 -1.75
C VAL A 46 4.34 -9.52 -3.07
N GLY A 47 3.69 -9.20 -4.19
CA GLY A 47 4.33 -9.25 -5.50
C GLY A 47 5.50 -8.27 -5.62
N TYR A 48 6.46 -8.56 -6.50
CA TYR A 48 7.69 -7.75 -6.62
C TYR A 48 7.39 -6.29 -7.03
N LYS A 49 6.41 -6.06 -7.91
CA LYS A 49 6.05 -4.71 -8.37
C LYS A 49 5.42 -3.90 -7.23
N GLU A 50 4.57 -4.56 -6.45
CA GLU A 50 3.87 -4.01 -5.30
C GLU A 50 4.85 -3.68 -4.18
N MET A 51 5.78 -4.60 -3.89
CA MET A 51 6.89 -4.38 -2.96
C MET A 51 7.74 -3.19 -3.39
N ARG A 52 8.10 -3.11 -4.67
CA ARG A 52 8.92 -2.00 -5.19
C ARG A 52 8.22 -0.66 -5.02
N ARG A 53 6.92 -0.57 -5.34
CA ARG A 53 6.14 0.66 -5.13
C ARG A 53 6.07 1.02 -3.65
N LEU A 54 5.84 0.05 -2.77
CA LEU A 54 5.84 0.28 -1.32
C LEU A 54 7.18 0.85 -0.85
N VAL A 55 8.29 0.21 -1.22
CA VAL A 55 9.64 0.68 -0.87
C VAL A 55 9.91 2.09 -1.38
N GLN A 56 9.46 2.42 -2.60
CA GLN A 56 9.59 3.77 -3.15
C GLN A 56 8.76 4.82 -2.40
N LEU A 57 7.61 4.42 -1.84
CA LEU A 57 6.70 5.35 -1.16
C LEU A 57 7.05 5.58 0.30
N VAL A 58 7.46 4.55 1.04
CA VAL A 58 7.69 4.65 2.48
C VAL A 58 9.15 4.45 2.89
N GLY A 59 10.02 4.11 1.95
CA GLY A 59 11.42 3.72 2.21
C GLY A 59 11.56 2.25 2.65
N PRO A 60 12.78 1.68 2.56
CA PRO A 60 13.00 0.26 2.82
C PRO A 60 12.72 -0.15 4.27
N GLY A 61 13.04 0.70 5.25
CA GLY A 61 12.82 0.42 6.67
C GLY A 61 11.33 0.29 7.03
N ASN A 62 10.52 1.28 6.62
CA ASN A 62 9.07 1.23 6.86
C ASN A 62 8.40 0.14 6.04
N ALA A 63 8.85 -0.11 4.80
CA ALA A 63 8.33 -1.21 3.99
C ALA A 63 8.58 -2.56 4.67
N ALA A 64 9.79 -2.79 5.19
CA ALA A 64 10.09 -3.99 5.96
C ALA A 64 9.23 -4.08 7.22
N TYR A 65 9.08 -2.98 7.97
CA TYR A 65 8.21 -2.95 9.15
C TYR A 65 6.77 -3.35 8.82
N ILE A 66 6.16 -2.72 7.80
CA ILE A 66 4.77 -3.00 7.38
C ILE A 66 4.63 -4.47 6.96
N LEU A 67 5.53 -4.96 6.10
CA LEU A 67 5.42 -6.31 5.53
C LEU A 67 5.72 -7.41 6.55
N LEU A 68 6.70 -7.22 7.45
CA LEU A 68 7.13 -8.23 8.41
C LEU A 68 6.29 -8.22 9.70
N SER A 69 5.83 -7.05 10.14
CA SER A 69 5.02 -6.94 11.36
C SER A 69 3.51 -7.05 11.12
N ALA A 70 3.04 -6.82 9.89
CA ALA A 70 1.63 -6.79 9.51
C ALA A 70 0.78 -5.88 10.42
N ARG A 71 1.32 -4.70 10.72
CA ARG A 71 0.67 -3.62 11.46
C ARG A 71 0.25 -2.47 10.56
#